data_AF-A0A935PKS8-F1
#
_entry.id   AF-A0A935PKS8-F1
#
_cell.length_a   1.000
_cell.length_b   1.000
_cell.length_c   1.000
_cell.angle_alpha   90.00
_cell.angle_beta   90.00
_cell.angle_gamma   90.00
#
_symmetry.space_group_name_H-M   'P 1'
#
loop_
_entity.id
_entity.type
_entity.pdbx_description
1 polymer ?
#
loop_
_entity_poly.entity_id
_entity_poly.type
_entity_poly.pdbx_seq_one_letter_code
_entity_poly.pdbx_strand_id
1 'polypeptide(L)'
;MLTGLLQDSLHFTGLVTTDALDMGAIVKTFGADEAVIRAFEAGTDILLMPADPTSAIAAMTKAVERPDLDGATRSLGGQDPRAQGEDGTLPAARGRLGQGA
;
A
#
# COMPACT_ATOMS: atom_id res chain seq x y z
N MET A 1 9.15 -14.22 6.56
CA MET A 1 8.78 -14.04 7.99
C MET A 1 7.33 -13.59 8.11
N LEU A 2 6.93 -12.47 7.50
CA LEU A 2 5.56 -11.99 7.52
C LEU A 2 4.55 -13.03 7.01
N THR A 3 4.64 -13.48 5.76
CA THR A 3 3.72 -14.50 5.23
C THR A 3 3.85 -15.84 5.97
N GLY A 4 5.05 -16.42 6.00
CA GLY A 4 5.25 -17.78 6.58
C GLY A 4 4.96 -17.94 8.07
N LEU A 5 5.28 -16.94 8.91
CA LEU A 5 5.08 -17.05 10.36
C LEU A 5 3.79 -16.37 10.79
N LEU A 6 3.62 -15.09 10.45
CA LEU A 6 2.50 -14.30 10.95
C LEU A 6 1.18 -14.71 10.28
N GLN A 7 1.18 -14.91 8.96
CA GLN A 7 -0.05 -15.23 8.23
C GLN A 7 -0.31 -16.74 8.21
N ASP A 8 0.68 -17.56 7.87
CA ASP A 8 0.47 -19.00 7.70
C ASP A 8 0.44 -19.75 9.04
N SER A 9 1.40 -19.46 9.94
CA SER A 9 1.54 -20.22 11.20
C SER A 9 0.69 -19.66 12.34
N LEU A 10 0.55 -18.33 12.42
CA LEU A 10 -0.20 -17.66 13.48
C LEU A 10 -1.61 -17.26 13.03
N HIS A 11 -1.97 -17.51 11.77
CA HIS A 11 -3.29 -17.22 11.20
C HIS A 11 -3.73 -15.76 11.41
N PHE A 12 -2.80 -14.82 11.40
CA PHE A 12 -3.12 -13.41 11.54
C PHE A 12 -3.82 -12.90 10.27
N THR A 13 -5.07 -12.47 10.43
CA THR A 13 -5.90 -11.95 9.33
C THR A 13 -6.08 -10.42 9.36
N GLY A 14 -5.40 -9.75 10.30
CA GLY A 14 -5.45 -8.30 10.41
C GLY A 14 -4.55 -7.59 9.41
N LEU A 15 -4.46 -6.27 9.58
CA LEU A 15 -3.66 -5.38 8.75
C LEU A 15 -2.18 -5.44 9.16
N VAL A 16 -1.29 -5.57 8.18
CA VAL A 16 0.15 -5.54 8.36
C VAL A 16 0.69 -4.22 7.83
N THR A 17 1.37 -3.44 8.68
CA THR A 17 2.07 -2.22 8.28
C THR A 17 3.58 -2.38 8.43
N THR A 18 4.34 -1.70 7.59
CA THR A 18 5.76 -1.45 7.86
C THR A 18 5.91 -0.44 8.99
N ASP A 19 7.11 -0.42 9.57
CA ASP A 19 7.63 0.77 10.25
C ASP A 19 8.06 1.83 9.20
N ALA A 20 8.57 2.95 9.66
CA ALA A 20 9.10 4.05 8.89
C ALA A 20 10.13 3.61 7.83
N LEU A 21 9.79 3.73 6.55
CA LEU A 21 10.67 3.35 5.42
C LEU A 21 11.71 4.42 5.09
N ASP A 22 11.56 5.63 5.62
CA ASP A 22 12.53 6.72 5.55
C ASP A 22 13.72 6.57 6.50
N MET A 23 13.70 5.53 7.35
CA MET A 23 14.80 5.22 8.25
C MET A 23 16.11 5.07 7.48
N GLY A 24 17.13 5.82 7.91
CA GLY A 24 18.41 5.87 7.21
C GLY A 24 19.09 4.50 7.02
N ALA A 25 18.84 3.53 7.89
CA ALA A 25 19.35 2.16 7.73
C ALA A 25 18.70 1.43 6.54
N ILE A 26 17.39 1.60 6.34
CA ILE A 26 16.64 1.00 5.24
C ILE A 26 17.02 1.68 3.91
N VAL A 27 16.98 3.01 3.88
CA VAL A 27 17.32 3.80 2.69
C VAL A 27 18.75 3.55 2.23
N LYS A 28 19.72 3.46 3.15
CA LYS A 28 21.13 3.18 2.79
C LYS A 28 21.35 1.76 2.28
N THR A 29 20.56 0.80 2.76
CA THR A 29 20.77 -0.62 2.43
C THR A 29 20.10 -0.99 1.11
N PHE A 30 18.88 -0.52 0.88
CA PHE A 30 18.07 -0.94 -0.26
C PHE A 30 17.82 0.19 -1.28
N GLY A 31 17.88 1.46 -0.85
CA GLY A 31 17.36 2.58 -1.63
C GLY A 31 15.86 2.79 -1.38
N ALA A 32 15.39 4.02 -1.60
CA ALA A 32 14.03 4.42 -1.24
C ALA A 32 12.93 3.60 -1.97
N ASP A 33 13.08 3.43 -3.28
CA ASP A 33 12.06 2.75 -4.11
C ASP A 33 12.08 1.24 -3.92
N GLU A 34 13.27 0.66 -3.84
CA GLU A 34 13.45 -0.78 -3.67
C GLU A 34 13.00 -1.25 -2.29
N ALA A 35 13.18 -0.42 -1.25
CA ALA A 35 12.66 -0.70 0.08
C ALA A 35 11.14 -0.84 0.08
N VAL A 36 10.45 0.01 -0.69
CA VAL A 36 9.00 -0.01 -0.85
C VAL A 36 8.54 -1.28 -1.56
N ILE A 37 9.18 -1.65 -2.68
CA ILE A 37 8.84 -2.86 -3.44
C ILE A 37 9.05 -4.11 -2.59
N ARG A 38 10.17 -4.21 -1.89
CA ARG A 38 10.49 -5.37 -1.02
C ARG A 38 9.53 -5.51 0.15
N ALA A 39 9.13 -4.40 0.76
CA ALA A 39 8.16 -4.43 1.83
C ALA A 39 6.81 -4.98 1.33
N PHE A 40 6.37 -4.50 0.17
CA PHE A 40 5.17 -5.01 -0.48
C PHE A 40 5.27 -6.51 -0.80
N GLU A 41 6.37 -6.95 -1.41
CA GLU A 41 6.65 -8.37 -1.71
C GLU A 41 6.65 -9.25 -0.45
N ALA A 42 7.05 -8.70 0.69
CA ALA A 42 7.04 -9.41 1.97
C ALA A 42 5.62 -9.60 2.54
N GLY A 43 4.59 -9.00 1.94
CA GLY A 43 3.18 -9.15 2.33
C GLY A 43 2.71 -8.08 3.32
N THR A 44 3.23 -6.85 3.22
CA THR A 44 2.73 -5.70 4.00
C THR A 44 1.60 -4.99 3.25
N ASP A 45 0.54 -4.64 3.96
CA ASP A 45 -0.61 -3.92 3.39
C ASP A 45 -0.39 -2.39 3.37
N ILE A 46 0.29 -1.86 4.40
CA ILE A 46 0.60 -0.42 4.52
C ILE A 46 2.10 -0.19 4.53
N LEU A 47 2.52 0.73 3.67
CA LEU A 47 3.89 1.25 3.57
C LEU A 47 3.97 2.58 4.32
N LEU A 48 4.52 2.55 5.54
CA LEU A 48 4.58 3.70 6.42
C LEU A 48 5.79 4.58 6.10
N MET A 49 5.53 5.86 5.83
CA MET A 49 6.54 6.92 5.62
C MET A 49 7.68 6.52 4.66
N PRO A 50 7.40 6.34 3.35
CA PRO A 50 8.46 6.22 2.36
C PRO A 50 9.32 7.49 2.32
N ALA A 51 10.61 7.33 2.05
CA ALA A 51 11.55 8.46 1.97
C ALA A 51 11.17 9.50 0.90
N ASP A 52 10.60 9.04 -0.22
CA ASP A 52 9.96 9.87 -1.25
C ASP A 52 8.61 9.26 -1.63
N PRO A 53 7.48 9.86 -1.17
CA PRO A 53 6.15 9.37 -1.50
C PRO A 53 5.82 9.38 -3.00
N THR A 54 6.31 10.36 -3.76
CA THR A 54 6.03 10.45 -5.20
C THR A 54 6.77 9.35 -5.94
N SER A 55 8.05 9.13 -5.61
CA SER A 55 8.83 8.05 -6.19
C SER A 55 8.27 6.68 -5.82
N ALA A 56 7.87 6.50 -4.57
CA ALA A 56 7.25 5.27 -4.07
C ALA A 56 5.96 4.92 -4.84
N ILE A 57 5.08 5.89 -5.09
CA ILE A 57 3.87 5.67 -5.91
C ILE A 57 4.25 5.23 -7.32
N ALA A 58 5.19 5.92 -7.97
CA ALA A 58 5.62 5.57 -9.33
C ALA A 58 6.27 4.18 -9.40
N ALA A 59 7.07 3.81 -8.40
CA ALA A 59 7.67 2.49 -8.26
C ALA A 59 6.60 1.41 -8.08
N MET A 60 5.62 1.66 -7.21
CA MET A 60 4.51 0.74 -6.96
C MET A 60 3.61 0.57 -8.19
N THR A 61 3.27 1.64 -8.92
CA THR A 61 2.50 1.56 -10.17
C THR A 61 3.18 0.66 -11.20
N LYS A 62 4.51 0.76 -11.34
CA LYS A 62 5.27 -0.12 -12.22
C LYS A 62 5.34 -1.55 -11.68
N ALA A 63 5.45 -1.71 -10.36
CA ALA A 63 5.55 -3.01 -9.73
C ALA A 63 4.28 -3.84 -9.91
N VAL A 64 3.09 -3.24 -9.78
CA VAL A 64 1.80 -3.96 -9.94
C VAL A 64 1.51 -4.39 -11.37
N GLU A 65 2.15 -3.77 -12.38
CA GLU A 65 2.08 -4.23 -13.77
C GLU A 65 2.82 -5.56 -13.98
N ARG A 66 3.66 -5.98 -13.01
CA ARG A 66 4.38 -7.24 -13.08
C ARG A 66 3.46 -8.41 -12.73
N PRO A 67 3.37 -9.46 -13.58
CA PRO A 67 2.49 -10.61 -13.34
C PRO A 67 2.77 -11.36 -12.03
N ASP A 68 4.01 -11.29 -11.52
CA ASP A 68 4.40 -11.94 -10.27
C ASP A 68 4.02 -11.15 -9.01
N LEU A 69 3.61 -9.88 -9.16
CA LEU A 69 3.17 -9.00 -8.08
C LEU A 69 1.68 -8.66 -8.13
N ASP A 70 1.00 -8.94 -9.24
CA ASP A 70 -0.46 -8.76 -9.40
C ASP A 70 -1.26 -9.52 -8.30
N GLY A 71 -0.83 -10.74 -7.97
CA GLY A 71 -1.43 -11.56 -6.91
C GLY A 71 -0.99 -11.22 -5.48
N ALA A 72 -0.01 -10.33 -5.29
CA ALA A 72 0.49 -9.96 -3.96
C ALA A 72 -0.48 -9.02 -3.22
N THR A 73 -1.41 -8.38 -3.95
CA THR A 73 -2.44 -7.54 -3.34
C THR A 73 -3.47 -8.41 -2.63
N ARG A 74 -3.45 -8.41 -1.30
CA ARG A 74 -4.51 -9.05 -0.52
C ARG A 74 -5.83 -8.36 -0.83
N SER A 75 -6.77 -9.10 -1.42
CA SER A 75 -8.15 -8.63 -1.53
C SER A 75 -8.66 -8.43 -0.11
N LEU A 76 -8.77 -7.17 0.32
CA LEU A 76 -9.50 -6.81 1.51
C LEU A 76 -10.91 -7.37 1.31
N GLY A 77 -11.32 -8.32 2.15
CA GLY A 77 -12.65 -8.92 2.05
C GLY A 77 -13.70 -7.81 2.10
N GLY A 78 -14.23 -7.44 0.92
CA GLY A 78 -15.14 -6.32 0.75
C GLY A 78 -14.72 -5.37 -0.37
N GLN A 79 -15.37 -5.56 -1.53
CA GLN A 79 -15.46 -4.64 -2.68
C GLN A 79 -14.24 -4.63 -3.63
N ASP A 80 -14.31 -5.48 -4.66
CA ASP A 80 -13.57 -5.25 -5.90
C ASP A 80 -14.00 -3.89 -6.50
N PRO A 81 -13.10 -2.91 -6.65
CA PRO A 81 -13.43 -1.61 -7.25
C PRO A 81 -13.93 -1.75 -8.69
N ARG A 82 -13.59 -2.85 -9.38
CA ARG A 82 -14.04 -3.16 -10.74
C ARG A 82 -15.44 -3.77 -10.79
N ALA A 83 -16.01 -4.15 -9.65
CA ALA A 83 -17.39 -4.64 -9.53
C ALA A 83 -18.41 -3.50 -9.33
N GLN A 84 -17.97 -2.25 -9.18
CA GLN A 84 -18.85 -1.10 -9.24
C GLN A 84 -18.96 -0.67 -10.70
N GLY A 85 -20.06 -1.09 -11.32
CA GLY A 85 -20.43 -0.68 -12.67
C GLY A 85 -20.40 0.84 -12.82
N GLU A 86 -20.04 1.26 -14.01
CA GLU A 86 -19.95 2.65 -14.41
C GLU A 86 -21.33 3.32 -14.37
N ASP A 87 -21.59 4.13 -13.33
CA ASP A 87 -22.72 5.07 -13.30
C ASP A 87 -22.29 6.48 -12.88
N GLY A 88 -21.24 7.00 -13.52
CA GLY A 88 -21.25 8.33 -14.14
C GLY A 88 -21.70 9.57 -13.35
N THR A 89 -21.70 9.59 -12.01
CA THR A 89 -21.99 10.80 -11.23
C THR A 89 -21.12 10.88 -9.98
N LEU A 90 -20.01 11.61 -10.05
CA LEU A 90 -19.25 12.05 -8.86
C LEU A 90 -20.12 13.05 -8.07
N PRO A 91 -20.53 12.77 -6.81
CA PRO A 91 -21.18 13.78 -6.00
C PRO A 91 -20.13 14.81 -5.54
N ALA A 92 -20.37 16.07 -5.88
CA ALA A 92 -19.54 17.21 -5.55
C ALA A 92 -19.32 17.35 -4.03
N ALA A 93 -18.15 16.92 -3.54
CA ALA A 93 -17.67 17.24 -2.20
C ALA A 93 -17.11 18.67 -2.18
N ARG A 94 -17.99 19.67 -2.29
CA ARG A 94 -17.66 21.08 -2.04
C ARG A 94 -18.55 21.61 -0.92
N GLY A 95 -17.93 21.90 0.22
CA GLY A 95 -18.48 22.81 1.22
C GLY A 95 -18.50 22.26 2.64
N ARG A 96 -17.60 22.78 3.48
CA ARG A 96 -17.88 23.43 4.77
C ARG A 96 -16.66 23.36 5.69
N LEU A 97 -15.68 24.23 5.47
CA LEU A 97 -14.80 24.71 6.53
C LEU A 97 -14.46 26.18 6.23
N GLY A 98 -14.88 27.08 7.11
CA GLY A 98 -14.49 28.50 7.04
C GLY A 98 -15.62 29.53 7.08
N GLN A 99 -16.57 29.44 8.01
CA GLN A 99 -17.23 30.62 8.62
C GLN A 99 -17.56 30.28 10.07
N GLY A 100 -16.79 30.87 11.00
CA GLY A 100 -17.01 30.76 12.44
C GLY A 100 -15.78 31.19 13.24
N ALA A 101 -15.88 32.40 13.81
CA ALA A 101 -14.93 33.14 14.67
C ALA A 101 -13.83 33.94 13.96
#